data_AF-A0A3L7SL11-F1
#
_entry.id   AF-A0A3L7SL11-F1
#
_cell.length_a   1.000
_cell.length_b   1.000
_cell.length_c   1.000
_cell.angle_alpha   90.00
_cell.angle_beta   90.00
_cell.angle_gamma   90.00
#
_symmetry.space_group_name_H-M   'P 1'
#
loop_
_entity.id
_entity.type
_entity.pdbx_description
1 polymer ?
#
loop_
_entity_poly.entity_id
_entity_poly.type
_entity_poly.pdbx_seq_one_letter_code
_entity_poly.pdbx_strand_id
1 'polypeptide(L)'
;MKSRTRFHSYGRRKSLNDSASRSMAKDHALHRDQTTLAAFDQLEQRLAFAVGYATVNDWGSGLQADLTLTNDTKSTLTDWQLSFNYSRSIDSIWNAQIVSRTGSQYVIKGLDWNRTLAVGAVQGVGFTAGAGTGAPSNFVLTATGATTTPTVPTVPTTTPTTPGVDLWKEQFFAPYVDMGQYPVPDLDGLAKKYGVGLLTLGFMQASPSGKLAWAGYDVLTLDSSNEQAVAIRNEINALRLVGGDVMVSLGGAAGQSLAQSYAQRGLAAPALAMAYSEMVDTLKLNKVDFDIEGVAVAQPQILKLQMDAIAIVQMSRPSLGVWLTLPVLPQGLTQDGVNAVRIALTSGVKVDGVNVMAMDYGDSAAP
;
A
#
# COMPACT_ATOMS: atom_id res chain seq x y z
N MET A 1 -45.53 31.35 -78.13
CA MET A 1 -46.53 30.99 -77.09
C MET A 1 -46.02 31.54 -75.76
N LYS A 2 -46.55 32.68 -75.26
CA LYS A 2 -47.57 32.76 -74.16
C LYS A 2 -47.25 31.75 -73.03
N SER A 3 -47.11 32.09 -71.74
CA SER A 3 -47.62 33.25 -70.99
C SER A 3 -47.16 33.20 -69.52
N ARG A 4 -46.62 34.33 -69.03
CA ARG A 4 -46.94 35.06 -67.78
C ARG A 4 -46.84 34.37 -66.40
N THR A 5 -45.85 34.82 -65.63
CA THR A 5 -45.95 35.71 -64.43
C THR A 5 -47.30 35.81 -63.71
N ARG A 6 -47.31 35.77 -62.36
CA ARG A 6 -47.82 36.79 -61.38
C ARG A 6 -47.81 36.21 -59.93
N PHE A 7 -47.69 36.92 -58.80
CA PHE A 7 -47.42 38.31 -58.40
C PHE A 7 -47.16 38.30 -56.86
N HIS A 8 -46.26 39.18 -56.36
CA HIS A 8 -46.39 40.08 -55.19
C HIS A 8 -46.83 39.52 -53.81
N SER A 9 -45.97 39.51 -52.78
CA SER A 9 -45.39 40.61 -51.97
C SER A 9 -46.36 41.28 -50.99
N TYR A 10 -46.01 41.29 -49.71
CA TYR A 10 -46.20 42.35 -48.67
C TYR A 10 -45.62 41.76 -47.37
N GLY A 11 -44.74 42.34 -46.56
CA GLY A 11 -44.21 43.70 -46.37
C GLY A 11 -43.98 43.84 -44.85
N ARG A 12 -42.77 44.07 -44.32
CA ARG A 12 -42.26 45.38 -43.88
C ARG A 12 -40.83 45.17 -43.31
N ARG A 13 -39.83 45.84 -43.90
CA ARG A 13 -39.09 47.04 -43.40
C ARG A 13 -38.22 46.77 -42.16
N LYS A 14 -36.89 46.63 -42.35
CA LYS A 14 -35.83 47.67 -42.40
C LYS A 14 -35.49 48.24 -41.02
N SER A 15 -34.27 47.96 -40.53
CA SER A 15 -33.26 49.00 -40.33
C SER A 15 -31.86 48.39 -40.23
N LEU A 16 -30.95 48.94 -41.03
CA LEU A 16 -29.50 48.89 -40.85
C LEU A 16 -29.09 49.87 -39.73
N ASN A 17 -28.04 49.51 -38.98
CA ASN A 17 -26.97 50.34 -38.40
C ASN A 17 -26.58 49.79 -37.02
N ASP A 18 -25.39 50.00 -36.49
CA ASP A 18 -24.01 50.16 -36.95
C ASP A 18 -23.21 50.13 -35.63
N SER A 19 -22.05 49.49 -35.67
CA SER A 19 -20.88 49.63 -34.78
C SER A 19 -20.98 49.76 -33.23
N ALA A 20 -20.34 48.77 -32.59
CA ALA A 20 -19.34 48.89 -31.51
C ALA A 20 -19.76 49.12 -30.04
N SER A 21 -19.58 48.08 -29.20
CA SER A 21 -18.59 48.03 -28.10
C SER A 21 -19.05 47.29 -26.84
N ARG A 22 -18.12 46.46 -26.31
CA ARG A 22 -17.93 45.99 -24.91
C ARG A 22 -18.67 44.76 -24.38
N SER A 23 -17.82 43.82 -23.94
CA SER A 23 -17.92 43.00 -22.74
C SER A 23 -18.99 41.91 -22.71
N MET A 24 -18.57 40.65 -22.72
CA MET A 24 -18.61 39.78 -21.53
C MET A 24 -17.86 38.48 -21.85
N ALA A 25 -16.59 38.43 -21.45
CA ALA A 25 -16.02 37.17 -20.99
C ALA A 25 -16.88 36.73 -19.81
N LYS A 26 -17.69 35.69 -19.98
CA LYS A 26 -18.31 35.04 -18.83
C LYS A 26 -17.27 34.09 -18.25
N ASP A 27 -16.65 34.55 -17.19
CA ASP A 27 -16.03 33.73 -16.16
C ASP A 27 -16.97 32.55 -15.84
N HIS A 28 -16.68 31.38 -16.37
CA HIS A 28 -16.98 30.15 -15.66
C HIS A 28 -15.81 29.92 -14.72
N ALA A 29 -15.74 30.75 -13.68
CA ALA A 29 -15.03 30.40 -12.46
C ALA A 29 -15.55 29.02 -12.07
N LEU A 30 -14.66 28.02 -12.13
CA LEU A 30 -14.86 26.72 -11.51
C LEU A 30 -15.31 27.01 -10.08
N HIS A 31 -16.60 26.87 -9.82
CA HIS A 31 -17.13 26.76 -8.48
C HIS A 31 -16.57 25.44 -7.96
N ARG A 32 -15.31 25.48 -7.51
CA ARG A 32 -14.71 24.45 -6.67
C ARG A 32 -15.60 24.43 -5.45
N ASP A 33 -16.40 23.40 -5.39
CA ASP A 33 -17.32 23.15 -4.29
C ASP A 33 -16.52 23.23 -2.97
N GLN A 34 -16.81 24.26 -2.18
CA GLN A 34 -16.16 24.49 -0.89
C GLN A 34 -16.41 23.31 0.06
N THR A 35 -17.45 22.49 -0.20
CA THR A 35 -17.73 21.26 0.54
C THR A 35 -16.70 20.16 0.22
N THR A 36 -16.15 20.11 -1.00
CA THR A 36 -15.07 19.18 -1.36
C THR A 36 -13.71 19.61 -0.81
N LEU A 37 -13.44 20.93 -0.73
CA LEU A 37 -12.24 21.46 -0.07
C LEU A 37 -12.32 21.32 1.46
N ALA A 38 -13.50 21.53 2.06
CA ALA A 38 -13.73 21.25 3.47
C ALA A 38 -13.64 19.75 3.77
N ALA A 39 -14.07 18.87 2.86
CA ALA A 39 -13.87 17.42 2.97
C ALA A 39 -12.39 17.02 2.80
N PHE A 40 -11.63 17.72 1.96
CA PHE A 40 -10.16 17.58 1.88
C PHE A 40 -9.47 18.08 3.14
N ASP A 41 -9.90 19.21 3.72
CA ASP A 41 -9.42 19.70 5.02
C ASP A 41 -9.84 18.79 6.19
N GLN A 42 -11.00 18.14 6.09
CA GLN A 42 -11.47 17.12 7.06
C GLN A 42 -10.72 15.78 6.90
N LEU A 43 -10.28 15.42 5.69
CA LEU A 43 -9.42 14.25 5.42
C LEU A 43 -7.95 14.53 5.82
N GLU A 44 -7.48 15.76 5.62
CA GLU A 44 -6.23 16.32 6.15
C GLU A 44 -6.29 16.59 7.68
N GLN A 45 -7.45 16.41 8.31
CA GLN A 45 -7.64 16.38 9.77
C GLN A 45 -7.53 14.98 10.37
N ARG A 46 -7.21 13.93 9.59
CA ARG A 46 -6.72 12.65 10.13
C ARG A 46 -5.24 12.71 10.53
N LEU A 47 -4.89 13.76 11.27
CA LEU A 47 -3.59 13.97 11.87
C LEU A 47 -3.46 13.04 13.07
N ALA A 48 -2.89 11.86 12.80
CA ALA A 48 -2.72 10.82 13.78
C ALA A 48 -1.49 11.08 14.65
N PHE A 49 -1.51 10.54 15.85
CA PHE A 49 -0.33 10.33 16.66
C PHE A 49 -0.02 8.83 16.61
N ALA A 50 1.23 8.45 16.36
CA ALA A 50 1.65 7.06 16.26
C ALA A 50 2.37 6.61 17.54
N VAL A 51 2.11 5.37 17.98
CA VAL A 51 2.85 4.72 19.07
C VAL A 51 3.47 3.41 18.61
N GLY A 52 4.80 3.32 18.62
CA GLY A 52 5.51 2.05 18.51
C GLY A 52 5.65 1.36 19.87
N TYR A 53 5.84 0.04 19.87
CA TYR A 53 6.24 -0.77 21.03
C TYR A 53 7.31 -1.79 20.62
N ALA A 54 8.52 -1.76 21.16
CA ALA A 54 9.53 -2.77 20.85
C ALA A 54 9.98 -3.48 22.13
N THR A 55 10.09 -4.81 22.10
CA THR A 55 10.83 -5.53 23.14
C THR A 55 12.32 -5.35 22.86
N VAL A 56 13.05 -4.78 23.82
CA VAL A 56 14.49 -4.53 23.73
C VAL A 56 15.28 -5.75 24.21
N ASN A 57 14.82 -6.39 25.29
CA ASN A 57 15.43 -7.59 25.84
C ASN A 57 14.37 -8.40 26.60
N ASP A 58 14.38 -9.74 26.47
CA ASP A 58 13.47 -10.64 27.21
C ASP A 58 14.31 -11.75 27.86
N TRP A 59 14.20 -11.87 29.19
CA TRP A 59 14.92 -12.86 29.98
C TRP A 59 13.98 -13.92 30.59
N GLY A 60 12.78 -14.06 30.04
CA GLY A 60 11.77 -15.07 30.39
C GLY A 60 10.95 -14.72 31.63
N SER A 61 11.59 -14.36 32.74
CA SER A 61 10.91 -13.91 33.96
C SER A 61 10.51 -12.43 33.95
N GLY A 62 10.98 -11.69 32.95
CA GLY A 62 10.67 -10.28 32.70
C GLY A 62 11.26 -9.81 31.37
N LEU A 63 10.97 -8.57 31.00
CA LEU A 63 11.46 -7.95 29.78
C LEU A 63 11.77 -6.47 29.98
N GLN A 64 12.59 -5.93 29.08
CA GLN A 64 12.72 -4.50 28.81
C GLN A 64 12.06 -4.19 27.47
N ALA A 65 11.30 -3.11 27.40
CA ALA A 65 10.67 -2.64 26.18
C ALA A 65 10.66 -1.10 26.07
N ASP A 66 10.51 -0.60 24.85
CA ASP A 66 10.33 0.81 24.53
C ASP A 66 8.96 1.07 23.90
N LEU A 67 8.35 2.20 24.24
CA LEU A 67 7.29 2.84 23.48
C LEU A 67 7.88 4.01 22.69
N THR A 68 7.45 4.20 21.44
CA THR A 68 7.91 5.30 20.59
C THR A 68 6.73 6.19 20.21
N LEU A 69 6.72 7.43 20.67
CA LEU A 69 5.64 8.38 20.48
C LEU A 69 6.03 9.34 19.33
N THR A 70 5.28 9.35 18.22
CA THR A 70 5.54 10.26 17.09
C THR A 70 4.41 11.28 16.94
N ASN A 71 4.78 12.57 16.93
CA ASN A 71 3.83 13.64 16.65
C ASN A 71 3.67 13.87 15.13
N ASP A 72 2.82 13.08 14.47
CA ASP A 72 2.47 13.28 13.05
C ASP A 72 1.30 14.28 12.87
N THR A 73 1.05 15.11 13.88
CA THR A 73 0.05 16.18 13.80
C THR A 73 0.61 17.46 13.19
N LYS A 74 -0.26 18.44 12.86
CA LYS A 74 0.16 19.76 12.33
C LYS A 74 0.47 20.78 13.44
N SER A 75 0.38 20.39 14.70
CA SER A 75 0.61 21.27 15.87
C SER A 75 1.63 20.65 16.82
N THR A 76 2.30 21.51 17.58
CA THR A 76 3.11 21.04 18.71
C THR A 76 2.18 20.51 19.79
N LEU A 77 2.46 19.30 20.28
CA LEU A 77 1.72 18.70 21.39
C LEU A 77 2.40 19.09 22.70
N THR A 78 1.61 19.43 23.71
CA THR A 78 2.09 19.76 25.06
C THR A 78 1.32 18.98 26.11
N ASP A 79 2.00 18.63 27.21
CA ASP A 79 1.46 17.87 28.34
C ASP A 79 0.84 16.52 27.93
N TRP A 80 1.57 15.75 27.12
CA TRP A 80 1.07 14.47 26.63
C TRP A 80 0.87 13.42 27.74
N GLN A 81 -0.23 12.68 27.63
CA GLN A 81 -0.54 11.48 28.42
C GLN A 81 -0.96 10.35 27.48
N LEU A 82 -0.53 9.13 27.77
CA LEU A 82 -0.82 7.95 26.99
C LEU A 82 -1.50 6.90 27.87
N SER A 83 -2.73 6.52 27.50
CA SER A 83 -3.45 5.38 28.07
C SER A 83 -3.30 4.16 27.18
N PHE A 84 -3.17 2.95 27.75
CA PHE A 84 -3.08 1.69 27.01
C PHE A 84 -3.40 0.49 27.89
N ASN A 85 -3.80 -0.63 27.27
CA ASN A 85 -3.99 -1.90 27.94
C ASN A 85 -2.71 -2.74 27.88
N TYR A 86 -2.20 -3.15 29.03
CA TYR A 86 -1.06 -4.05 29.17
C TYR A 86 -1.28 -5.00 30.36
N SER A 87 -1.24 -6.30 30.07
CA SER A 87 -1.50 -7.37 31.04
C SER A 87 -0.35 -7.57 32.04
N ARG A 88 0.89 -7.32 31.62
CA ARG A 88 2.10 -7.43 32.46
C ARG A 88 2.19 -6.28 33.45
N SER A 89 2.91 -6.51 34.55
CA SER A 89 3.24 -5.47 35.51
C SER A 89 4.50 -4.73 35.10
N ILE A 90 4.42 -3.41 34.89
CA ILE A 90 5.59 -2.55 34.71
C ILE A 90 6.28 -2.35 36.07
N ASP A 91 7.55 -2.75 36.16
CA ASP A 91 8.37 -2.70 37.38
C ASP A 91 9.19 -1.40 37.47
N SER A 92 9.63 -0.85 36.33
CA SER A 92 10.34 0.43 36.24
C SER A 92 10.09 1.09 34.89
N ILE A 93 10.07 2.41 34.84
CA ILE A 93 9.83 3.21 33.63
C ILE A 93 10.76 4.43 33.63
N TRP A 94 11.26 4.83 32.45
CA TRP A 94 12.04 6.06 32.26
C TRP A 94 11.52 6.85 31.06
N ASN A 95 11.86 8.14 31.02
CA ASN A 95 11.32 9.12 30.07
C ASN A 95 9.78 9.30 30.14
N ALA A 96 9.12 8.72 31.14
CA ALA A 96 7.72 8.93 31.46
C ALA A 96 7.47 8.61 32.94
N GLN A 97 6.29 8.98 33.43
CA GLN A 97 5.78 8.63 34.75
C GLN A 97 4.45 7.88 34.63
N ILE A 98 4.28 6.78 35.35
CA ILE A 98 2.97 6.13 35.51
C ILE A 98 2.06 7.01 36.37
N VAL A 99 0.92 7.41 35.82
CA VAL A 99 -0.12 8.19 36.48
C VAL A 99 -1.09 7.27 37.21
N SER A 100 -1.52 6.18 36.56
CA SER A 100 -2.44 5.22 37.16
C SER A 100 -2.35 3.85 36.49
N ARG A 101 -2.83 2.83 37.20
CA ARG A 101 -3.12 1.49 36.67
C ARG A 101 -4.41 0.96 37.28
N THR A 102 -5.38 0.60 36.45
CA THR A 102 -6.63 -0.07 36.86
C THR A 102 -6.76 -1.38 36.08
N GLY A 103 -6.57 -2.51 36.75
CA GLY A 103 -6.48 -3.81 36.09
C GLY A 103 -5.33 -3.85 35.08
N SER A 104 -5.65 -4.08 33.81
CA SER A 104 -4.67 -4.04 32.71
C SER A 104 -4.53 -2.66 32.06
N GLN A 105 -5.32 -1.65 32.44
CA GLN A 105 -5.21 -0.33 31.82
C GLN A 105 -4.21 0.55 32.55
N TYR A 106 -3.20 1.03 31.84
CA TYR A 106 -2.19 1.99 32.29
C TYR A 106 -2.47 3.38 31.75
N VAL A 107 -2.10 4.41 32.52
CA VAL A 107 -1.95 5.79 32.03
C VAL A 107 -0.55 6.27 32.41
N ILE A 108 0.21 6.75 31.42
CA ILE A 108 1.53 7.35 31.61
C ILE A 108 1.54 8.79 31.10
N LYS A 109 2.50 9.61 31.54
CA LYS A 109 2.69 10.99 31.06
C LYS A 109 4.16 11.34 30.85
N GLY A 110 4.39 12.36 30.03
CA GLY A 110 5.72 12.96 29.89
C GLY A 110 6.23 13.61 31.17
N LEU A 111 7.54 13.62 31.32
CA LEU A 111 8.26 14.36 32.35
C LEU A 111 8.41 15.84 31.93
N ASP A 112 8.82 16.69 32.86
CA ASP A 112 8.90 18.14 32.61
C ASP A 112 9.75 18.53 31.39
N TRP A 113 10.79 17.75 31.08
CA TRP A 113 11.74 17.99 30.00
C TRP A 113 11.30 17.42 28.63
N ASN A 114 10.33 16.50 28.58
CA ASN A 114 9.85 15.89 27.33
C ASN A 114 8.33 15.87 27.13
N ARG A 115 7.58 16.57 27.98
CA ARG A 115 6.12 16.74 27.83
C ARG A 115 5.70 17.52 26.58
N THR A 116 6.63 18.12 25.84
CA THR A 116 6.37 18.85 24.60
C THR A 116 6.97 18.10 23.41
N LEU A 117 6.16 17.85 22.38
CA LEU A 117 6.57 17.21 21.13
C LEU A 117 6.28 18.16 19.97
N ALA A 118 7.33 18.65 19.31
CA ALA A 118 7.19 19.41 18.07
C ALA A 118 6.60 18.54 16.94
N VAL A 119 6.11 19.17 15.88
CA VAL A 119 5.63 18.44 14.69
C VAL A 119 6.75 17.58 14.11
N GLY A 120 6.47 16.30 13.85
CA GLY A 120 7.42 15.30 13.38
C GLY A 120 8.39 14.77 14.45
N ALA A 121 8.31 15.26 15.69
CA ALA A 121 9.20 14.81 16.76
C ALA A 121 8.85 13.39 17.24
N VAL A 122 9.89 12.66 17.64
CA VAL A 122 9.81 11.30 18.16
C VAL A 122 10.31 11.26 19.60
N GLN A 123 9.57 10.61 20.49
CA GLN A 123 9.92 10.44 21.90
C GLN A 123 9.89 8.97 22.32
N GLY A 124 11.01 8.47 22.83
CA GLY A 124 11.12 7.13 23.40
C GLY A 124 10.76 7.09 24.88
N VAL A 125 9.99 6.09 25.31
CA VAL A 125 9.67 5.77 26.70
C VAL A 125 10.03 4.32 26.95
N GLY A 126 11.06 4.06 27.74
CA GLY A 126 11.46 2.69 28.05
C GLY A 126 10.96 2.23 29.41
N PHE A 127 10.76 0.93 29.55
CA PHE A 127 10.31 0.32 30.79
C PHE A 127 10.75 -1.14 30.92
N THR A 128 10.79 -1.65 32.15
CA THR A 128 10.89 -3.09 32.44
C THR A 128 9.56 -3.61 32.97
N ALA A 129 9.23 -4.86 32.65
CA ALA A 129 8.00 -5.50 33.11
C ALA A 129 8.23 -6.96 33.49
N GLY A 130 7.47 -7.44 34.47
CA GLY A 130 7.52 -8.83 34.93
C GLY A 130 6.97 -9.84 33.91
N ALA A 131 6.99 -11.12 34.30
CA ALA A 131 6.50 -12.23 33.51
C ALA A 131 5.04 -12.04 33.04
N GLY A 132 4.74 -12.57 31.86
CA GLY A 132 3.41 -12.54 31.24
C GLY A 132 3.51 -12.73 29.74
N THR A 133 2.43 -12.43 29.00
CA THR A 133 2.39 -12.53 27.55
C THR A 133 1.58 -11.38 26.96
N GLY A 134 1.93 -10.96 25.74
CA GLY A 134 1.22 -9.92 25.01
C GLY A 134 1.88 -8.53 25.13
N ALA A 135 1.76 -7.77 24.06
CA ALA A 135 2.21 -6.38 23.98
C ALA A 135 1.10 -5.40 24.41
N PRO A 136 1.45 -4.14 24.72
CA PRO A 136 0.47 -3.10 24.97
C PRO A 136 -0.47 -2.88 23.78
N SER A 137 -1.72 -2.54 24.04
CA SER A 137 -2.77 -2.36 23.03
C SER A 137 -3.72 -1.23 23.41
N ASN A 138 -4.64 -0.85 22.51
CA ASN A 138 -5.66 0.18 22.77
C ASN A 138 -5.09 1.52 23.24
N PHE A 139 -4.05 2.00 22.55
CA PHE A 139 -3.42 3.27 22.91
C PHE A 139 -4.34 4.46 22.67
N VAL A 140 -4.40 5.36 23.65
CA VAL A 140 -5.10 6.64 23.58
C VAL A 140 -4.17 7.72 24.13
N LEU A 141 -3.64 8.56 23.25
CA LEU A 141 -2.98 9.82 23.61
C LEU A 141 -3.99 10.93 23.90
N THR A 142 -3.75 11.69 24.97
CA THR A 142 -4.34 13.01 25.20
C THR A 142 -3.22 14.03 25.37
N ALA A 143 -3.34 15.18 24.72
CA ALA A 143 -2.36 16.27 24.81
C ALA A 143 -3.04 17.60 24.48
N THR A 144 -2.51 18.71 25.01
CA THR A 144 -2.92 20.06 24.62
C THR A 144 -2.36 20.34 23.22
N GLY A 145 -3.27 20.63 22.27
CA GLY A 145 -2.94 20.81 20.85
C GLY A 145 -3.36 19.67 19.92
N ALA A 146 -3.86 18.54 20.46
CA ALA A 146 -4.45 17.46 19.67
C ALA A 146 -5.91 17.77 19.29
N THR A 147 -6.29 17.62 18.02
CA THR A 147 -7.67 17.88 17.53
C THR A 147 -8.47 16.62 17.18
N THR A 148 -7.95 15.42 17.40
CA THR A 148 -8.68 14.16 17.10
C THR A 148 -8.36 13.03 18.09
N THR A 149 -9.26 12.05 18.15
CA THR A 149 -9.08 10.81 18.90
C THR A 149 -8.00 9.94 18.23
N PRO A 150 -7.01 9.43 19.00
CA PRO A 150 -5.92 8.59 18.49
C PRO A 150 -6.45 7.34 17.77
N THR A 151 -5.81 6.99 16.65
CA THR A 151 -6.03 5.70 15.99
C THR A 151 -5.13 4.65 16.65
N VAL A 152 -5.64 3.44 16.85
CA VAL A 152 -4.93 2.33 17.51
C VAL A 152 -3.60 2.04 16.78
N PRO A 153 -2.46 2.14 17.48
CA PRO A 153 -1.16 1.73 17.00
C PRO A 153 -0.98 0.21 17.01
N THR A 154 -0.44 -0.31 15.91
CA THR A 154 0.00 -1.69 15.72
C THR A 154 1.29 -1.96 16.52
N VAL A 155 1.32 -3.07 17.25
CA VAL A 155 2.47 -3.59 17.99
C VAL A 155 3.61 -4.02 17.05
N PRO A 156 4.85 -3.52 17.21
CA PRO A 156 6.06 -4.25 16.81
C PRO A 156 6.24 -5.48 17.70
N THR A 157 5.92 -6.64 17.14
CA THR A 157 6.30 -7.91 17.74
C THR A 157 7.77 -8.12 17.40
N THR A 158 8.64 -8.38 18.37
CA THR A 158 9.88 -9.14 18.09
C THR A 158 9.45 -10.56 17.75
N THR A 159 8.91 -10.71 16.56
CA THR A 159 8.91 -11.97 15.83
C THR A 159 10.39 -12.32 15.64
N PRO A 160 10.82 -13.58 15.75
CA PRO A 160 12.14 -13.98 15.24
C PRO A 160 12.32 -13.28 13.89
N THR A 161 13.39 -12.48 13.75
CA THR A 161 13.63 -11.67 12.55
C THR A 161 13.44 -12.60 11.36
N THR A 162 12.37 -12.40 10.60
CA THR A 162 12.21 -13.08 9.32
C THR A 162 13.44 -12.67 8.53
N PRO A 163 14.34 -13.60 8.17
CA PRO A 163 15.56 -13.22 7.50
C PRO A 163 15.27 -12.34 6.28
N GLY A 164 16.07 -11.29 6.10
CA GLY A 164 15.97 -10.37 4.97
C GLY A 164 14.97 -9.21 5.10
N VAL A 165 14.16 -9.11 6.17
CA VAL A 165 13.24 -7.95 6.35
C VAL A 165 13.98 -6.61 6.43
N ASP A 166 15.15 -6.57 7.07
CA ASP A 166 15.98 -5.38 7.21
C ASP A 166 16.62 -4.93 5.88
N LEU A 167 16.51 -5.74 4.82
CA LEU A 167 16.99 -5.40 3.49
C LEU A 167 16.00 -4.49 2.75
N TRP A 168 14.71 -4.51 3.10
CA TRP A 168 13.67 -3.66 2.51
C TRP A 168 13.72 -2.23 3.06
N LYS A 169 14.83 -1.54 2.81
CA LYS A 169 15.08 -0.14 3.20
C LYS A 169 14.38 0.82 2.22
N GLU A 170 14.55 2.13 2.43
CA GLU A 170 14.07 3.16 1.47
C GLU A 170 14.65 2.96 0.06
N GLN A 171 15.87 2.43 -0.04
CA GLN A 171 16.51 2.05 -1.30
C GLN A 171 16.90 0.58 -1.23
N PHE A 172 16.50 -0.19 -2.24
CA PHE A 172 16.84 -1.59 -2.38
C PHE A 172 16.96 -1.98 -3.85
N PHE A 173 17.60 -3.12 -4.11
CA PHE A 173 17.72 -3.71 -5.44
C PHE A 173 17.27 -5.18 -5.38
N ALA A 174 16.23 -5.51 -6.16
CA ALA A 174 15.59 -6.82 -6.19
C ALA A 174 15.33 -7.27 -7.64
N PRO A 175 16.32 -7.87 -8.32
CA PRO A 175 16.18 -8.27 -9.72
C PRO A 175 15.11 -9.37 -9.90
N TYR A 176 14.49 -9.41 -11.09
CA TYR A 176 13.48 -10.40 -11.44
C TYR A 176 14.09 -11.79 -11.68
N VAL A 177 13.39 -12.83 -11.22
CA VAL A 177 13.68 -14.24 -11.50
C VAL A 177 12.41 -14.92 -11.99
N ASP A 178 12.48 -15.60 -13.13
CA ASP A 178 11.38 -16.37 -13.71
C ASP A 178 11.26 -17.74 -13.03
N MET A 179 10.24 -17.89 -12.19
CA MET A 179 9.91 -19.10 -11.43
C MET A 179 9.06 -20.10 -12.22
N GLY A 180 8.68 -19.77 -13.46
CA GLY A 180 8.08 -20.73 -14.39
C GLY A 180 9.11 -21.70 -14.99
N GLN A 181 10.41 -21.37 -14.92
CA GLN A 181 11.48 -22.15 -15.51
C GLN A 181 11.69 -23.52 -14.82
N TYR A 182 12.11 -24.50 -15.62
CA TYR A 182 12.57 -25.80 -15.15
C TYR A 182 13.98 -26.10 -15.72
N PRO A 183 14.96 -26.50 -14.88
CA PRO A 183 14.86 -26.66 -13.43
C PRO A 183 14.57 -25.32 -12.71
N VAL A 184 14.00 -25.41 -11.50
CA VAL A 184 13.72 -24.21 -10.69
C VAL A 184 15.04 -23.46 -10.44
N PRO A 185 15.08 -22.13 -10.61
CA PRO A 185 16.29 -21.35 -10.35
C PRO A 185 16.78 -21.47 -8.90
N ASP A 186 18.09 -21.67 -8.73
CA ASP A 186 18.80 -21.66 -7.43
C ASP A 186 18.87 -20.22 -6.88
N LEU A 187 17.96 -19.87 -5.97
CA LEU A 187 17.78 -18.48 -5.54
C LEU A 187 18.93 -18.00 -4.65
N ASP A 188 19.41 -18.83 -3.72
CA ASP A 188 20.52 -18.43 -2.85
C ASP A 188 21.87 -18.45 -3.58
N GLY A 189 22.04 -19.34 -4.56
CA GLY A 189 23.17 -19.30 -5.49
C GLY A 189 23.18 -18.04 -6.36
N LEU A 190 22.02 -17.64 -6.91
CA LEU A 190 21.88 -16.38 -7.66
C LEU A 190 22.19 -15.17 -6.78
N ALA A 191 21.64 -15.14 -5.56
CA ALA A 191 21.88 -14.09 -4.57
C ALA A 191 23.38 -13.94 -4.27
N LYS A 192 24.07 -15.04 -3.96
CA LYS A 192 25.53 -15.06 -3.71
C LYS A 192 26.33 -14.62 -4.93
N LYS A 193 25.98 -15.13 -6.12
CA LYS A 193 26.70 -14.86 -7.37
C LYS A 193 26.68 -13.38 -7.73
N TYR A 194 25.54 -12.72 -7.55
CA TYR A 194 25.35 -11.32 -7.95
C TYR A 194 25.42 -10.33 -6.79
N GLY A 195 25.66 -10.80 -5.56
CA GLY A 195 25.80 -9.94 -4.37
C GLY A 195 24.50 -9.23 -4.01
N VAL A 196 23.35 -9.88 -4.23
CA VAL A 196 22.02 -9.32 -3.93
C VAL A 196 21.39 -10.08 -2.77
N GLY A 197 20.63 -9.39 -1.92
CA GLY A 197 19.90 -10.01 -0.81
C GLY A 197 18.39 -10.11 -1.04
N LEU A 198 17.88 -9.50 -2.12
CA LEU A 198 16.46 -9.44 -2.43
C LEU A 198 16.25 -9.90 -3.86
N LEU A 199 15.14 -10.60 -4.13
CA LEU A 199 14.73 -11.03 -5.46
C LEU A 199 13.24 -10.75 -5.67
N THR A 200 12.87 -10.43 -6.91
CA THR A 200 11.47 -10.30 -7.35
C THR A 200 11.10 -11.56 -8.14
N LEU A 201 10.18 -12.37 -7.63
CA LEU A 201 9.84 -13.66 -8.20
C LEU A 201 8.64 -13.52 -9.13
N GLY A 202 8.89 -13.63 -10.44
CA GLY A 202 7.90 -13.53 -11.50
C GLY A 202 7.57 -14.92 -12.09
N PHE A 203 6.38 -15.19 -12.61
CA PHE A 203 5.13 -14.47 -12.33
C PHE A 203 4.08 -15.43 -11.83
N MET A 204 3.27 -14.97 -10.89
CA MET A 204 2.03 -15.66 -10.51
C MET A 204 0.86 -15.11 -11.34
N GLN A 205 0.06 -16.02 -11.90
CA GLN A 205 -1.01 -15.71 -12.85
C GLN A 205 -2.23 -16.60 -12.58
N ALA A 206 -3.34 -16.32 -13.26
CA ALA A 206 -4.50 -17.20 -13.25
C ALA A 206 -4.18 -18.49 -14.03
N SER A 207 -4.43 -19.62 -13.39
CA SER A 207 -4.47 -20.91 -14.06
C SER A 207 -5.80 -21.17 -14.77
N PRO A 208 -5.89 -22.16 -15.67
CA PRO A 208 -7.16 -22.54 -16.32
C PRO A 208 -8.28 -22.86 -15.33
N SER A 209 -7.97 -23.42 -14.16
CA SER A 209 -8.96 -23.66 -13.11
C SER A 209 -9.40 -22.39 -12.36
N GLY A 210 -8.73 -21.26 -12.59
CA GLY A 210 -9.00 -19.98 -11.96
C GLY A 210 -8.28 -19.78 -10.62
N LYS A 211 -7.31 -20.65 -10.31
CA LYS A 211 -6.44 -20.52 -9.13
C LYS A 211 -5.22 -19.68 -9.44
N LEU A 212 -4.64 -19.06 -8.42
CA LEU A 212 -3.34 -18.40 -8.54
C LEU A 212 -2.22 -19.45 -8.59
N ALA A 213 -1.36 -19.37 -9.60
CA ALA A 213 -0.27 -20.33 -9.81
C ALA A 213 0.93 -19.69 -10.50
N TRP A 214 2.12 -20.27 -10.28
CA TRP A 214 3.33 -19.88 -11.02
C TRP A 214 3.16 -20.19 -12.52
N ALA A 215 3.49 -19.21 -13.37
CA ALA A 215 3.30 -19.25 -14.82
C ALA A 215 1.86 -19.62 -15.27
N GLY A 216 0.87 -19.49 -14.39
CA GLY A 216 -0.52 -19.86 -14.68
C GLY A 216 -0.75 -21.37 -14.87
N TYR A 217 0.12 -22.25 -14.36
CA TYR A 217 -0.09 -23.69 -14.50
C TYR A 217 -0.81 -24.29 -13.28
N ASP A 218 -1.90 -25.04 -13.50
CA ASP A 218 -2.66 -25.69 -12.41
C ASP A 218 -1.80 -26.59 -11.52
N VAL A 219 -0.75 -27.20 -12.08
CA VAL A 219 0.18 -28.05 -11.33
C VAL A 219 1.14 -27.25 -10.44
N LEU A 220 1.24 -25.93 -10.61
CA LEU A 220 2.12 -25.03 -9.86
C LEU A 220 1.35 -24.06 -8.95
N THR A 221 0.19 -24.47 -8.44
CA THR A 221 -0.52 -23.72 -7.38
C THR A 221 0.25 -23.75 -6.07
N LEU A 222 -0.07 -22.79 -5.18
CA LEU A 222 0.60 -22.62 -3.88
C LEU A 222 0.54 -23.87 -2.99
N ASP A 223 -0.56 -24.62 -3.06
CA ASP A 223 -0.85 -25.84 -2.30
C ASP A 223 -0.42 -27.13 -3.02
N SER A 224 0.13 -27.02 -4.23
CA SER A 224 0.47 -28.19 -5.05
C SER A 224 1.60 -29.02 -4.44
N SER A 225 1.47 -30.35 -4.51
CA SER A 225 2.51 -31.33 -4.18
C SER A 225 3.42 -31.69 -5.37
N ASN A 226 3.22 -31.06 -6.53
CA ASN A 226 4.11 -31.21 -7.68
C ASN A 226 5.55 -30.85 -7.29
N GLU A 227 6.52 -31.62 -7.80
CA GLU A 227 7.94 -31.46 -7.46
C GLU A 227 8.47 -30.05 -7.72
N GLN A 228 8.09 -29.42 -8.85
CA GLN A 228 8.50 -28.06 -9.17
C GLN A 228 7.88 -27.04 -8.20
N ALA A 229 6.60 -27.19 -7.85
CA ALA A 229 5.93 -26.32 -6.88
C ALA A 229 6.56 -26.43 -5.47
N VAL A 230 6.93 -27.65 -5.06
CA VAL A 230 7.68 -27.92 -3.83
C VAL A 230 9.07 -27.28 -3.90
N ALA A 231 9.79 -27.43 -5.01
CA ALA A 231 11.11 -26.85 -5.21
C ALA A 231 11.07 -25.31 -5.13
N ILE A 232 10.10 -24.64 -5.77
CA ILE A 232 9.93 -23.18 -5.67
C ILE A 232 9.80 -22.72 -4.20
N ARG A 233 8.96 -23.41 -3.40
CA ARG A 233 8.83 -23.08 -1.97
C ARG A 233 10.12 -23.32 -1.19
N ASN A 234 10.86 -24.38 -1.53
CA ASN A 234 12.13 -24.69 -0.90
C ASN A 234 13.20 -23.65 -1.22
N GLU A 235 13.28 -23.16 -2.45
CA GLU A 235 14.21 -22.12 -2.88
C GLU A 235 13.95 -20.78 -2.17
N ILE A 236 12.68 -20.38 -2.02
CA ILE A 236 12.31 -19.19 -1.23
C ILE A 236 12.79 -19.33 0.22
N ASN A 237 12.61 -20.51 0.81
CA ASN A 237 13.07 -20.79 2.16
C ASN A 237 14.61 -20.83 2.26
N ALA A 238 15.30 -21.38 1.26
CA ALA A 238 16.75 -21.44 1.19
C ALA A 238 17.38 -20.04 1.14
N LEU A 239 16.84 -19.15 0.29
CA LEU A 239 17.26 -17.75 0.24
C LEU A 239 17.10 -17.05 1.61
N ARG A 240 15.97 -17.29 2.28
CA ARG A 240 15.73 -16.74 3.62
C ARG A 240 16.68 -17.33 4.66
N LEU A 241 17.01 -18.61 4.60
CA LEU A 241 17.99 -19.20 5.53
C LEU A 241 19.38 -18.54 5.46
N VAL A 242 19.73 -17.91 4.33
CA VAL A 242 20.98 -17.16 4.17
C VAL A 242 20.84 -15.64 4.34
N GLY A 243 19.69 -15.17 4.84
CA GLY A 243 19.48 -13.76 5.16
C GLY A 243 18.81 -12.93 4.06
N GLY A 244 18.40 -13.53 2.94
CA GLY A 244 17.67 -12.83 1.88
C GLY A 244 16.16 -12.82 2.07
N ASP A 245 15.42 -12.12 1.19
CA ASP A 245 13.95 -12.15 1.15
C ASP A 245 13.44 -11.94 -0.28
N VAL A 246 12.13 -12.13 -0.49
CA VAL A 246 11.50 -12.06 -1.81
C VAL A 246 10.29 -11.13 -1.84
N MET A 247 10.11 -10.48 -2.99
CA MET A 247 8.84 -9.92 -3.44
C MET A 247 8.26 -10.85 -4.50
N VAL A 248 6.95 -11.08 -4.52
CA VAL A 248 6.31 -11.86 -5.59
C VAL A 248 5.63 -10.92 -6.55
N SER A 249 5.89 -11.11 -7.85
CA SER A 249 5.29 -10.34 -8.92
C SER A 249 4.13 -11.12 -9.56
N LEU A 250 2.99 -10.44 -9.71
CA LEU A 250 1.76 -10.97 -10.30
C LEU A 250 1.50 -10.30 -11.63
N GLY A 251 1.13 -11.08 -12.65
CA GLY A 251 0.90 -10.59 -14.00
C GLY A 251 2.05 -10.90 -14.94
N GLY A 252 2.65 -9.86 -15.52
CA GLY A 252 3.69 -9.96 -16.55
C GLY A 252 3.15 -9.91 -17.99
N ALA A 253 4.04 -9.82 -18.97
CA ALA A 253 3.75 -9.63 -20.39
C ALA A 253 2.86 -10.71 -21.05
N ALA A 254 2.76 -11.90 -20.45
CA ALA A 254 1.99 -13.03 -20.97
C ALA A 254 1.03 -13.62 -19.94
N GLY A 255 0.04 -14.37 -20.40
CA GLY A 255 -0.94 -15.05 -19.54
C GLY A 255 -2.13 -14.19 -19.15
N GLN A 256 -2.89 -14.66 -18.16
CA GLN A 256 -4.10 -14.00 -17.68
C GLN A 256 -3.92 -13.61 -16.21
N SER A 257 -4.21 -12.36 -15.86
CA SER A 257 -4.17 -11.96 -14.45
C SER A 257 -5.29 -12.62 -13.64
N LEU A 258 -5.07 -12.81 -12.34
CA LEU A 258 -6.10 -13.37 -11.47
C LEU A 258 -7.37 -12.51 -11.45
N ALA A 259 -7.23 -11.19 -11.49
CA ALA A 259 -8.35 -10.25 -11.57
C ALA A 259 -9.16 -10.42 -12.87
N GLN A 260 -8.51 -10.64 -14.01
CA GLN A 260 -9.20 -10.93 -15.29
C GLN A 260 -10.01 -12.23 -15.20
N SER A 261 -9.41 -13.31 -14.68
CA SER A 261 -10.11 -14.59 -14.49
C SER A 261 -11.31 -14.44 -13.53
N TYR A 262 -11.15 -13.71 -12.43
CA TYR A 262 -12.23 -13.49 -11.46
C TYR A 262 -13.38 -12.70 -12.05
N ALA A 263 -13.10 -11.63 -12.80
CA ALA A 263 -14.12 -10.85 -13.49
C ALA A 263 -14.91 -11.70 -14.50
N GLN A 264 -14.22 -12.53 -15.30
CA GLN A 264 -14.87 -13.44 -16.25
C GLN A 264 -15.77 -14.48 -15.56
N ARG A 265 -15.45 -14.84 -14.32
CA ARG A 265 -16.23 -15.78 -13.50
C ARG A 265 -17.30 -15.09 -12.63
N GLY A 266 -17.46 -13.77 -12.75
CA GLY A 266 -18.41 -13.00 -11.94
C GLY A 266 -18.04 -12.90 -10.45
N LEU A 267 -16.77 -13.11 -10.11
CA LEU A 267 -16.26 -13.01 -8.75
C LEU A 267 -15.81 -11.58 -8.43
N ALA A 268 -16.06 -11.14 -7.20
CA ALA A 268 -15.82 -9.78 -6.74
C ALA A 268 -14.54 -9.65 -5.88
N ALA A 269 -14.19 -8.41 -5.54
CA ALA A 269 -12.98 -8.05 -4.80
C ALA A 269 -12.74 -8.87 -3.51
N PRO A 270 -13.74 -9.19 -2.67
CA PRO A 270 -13.52 -10.00 -1.47
C PRO A 270 -12.99 -11.41 -1.78
N ALA A 271 -13.49 -12.06 -2.84
CA ALA A 271 -13.01 -13.38 -3.24
C ALA A 271 -11.57 -13.32 -3.76
N LEU A 272 -11.24 -12.27 -4.51
CA LEU A 272 -9.88 -12.04 -5.02
C LEU A 272 -8.91 -11.73 -3.87
N ALA A 273 -9.35 -10.97 -2.87
CA ALA A 273 -8.58 -10.66 -1.67
C ALA A 273 -8.23 -11.91 -0.85
N MET A 274 -9.12 -12.92 -0.81
CA MET A 274 -8.80 -14.21 -0.15
C MET A 274 -7.64 -14.92 -0.85
N ALA A 275 -7.64 -14.99 -2.19
CA ALA A 275 -6.56 -15.63 -2.94
C ALA A 275 -5.22 -14.88 -2.78
N TYR A 276 -5.23 -13.55 -2.81
CA TYR A 276 -4.03 -12.76 -2.54
C TYR A 276 -3.56 -12.90 -1.09
N SER A 277 -4.48 -12.98 -0.13
CA SER A 277 -4.15 -13.23 1.28
C SER A 277 -3.49 -14.60 1.47
N GLU A 278 -4.02 -15.65 0.83
CA GLU A 278 -3.46 -17.00 0.88
C GLU A 278 -2.02 -17.03 0.34
N MET A 279 -1.75 -16.33 -0.77
CA MET A 279 -0.40 -16.18 -1.29
C MET A 279 0.53 -15.48 -0.30
N VAL A 280 0.12 -14.32 0.21
CA VAL A 280 0.93 -13.54 1.15
C VAL A 280 1.25 -14.34 2.41
N ASP A 281 0.28 -15.10 2.94
CA ASP A 281 0.47 -15.91 4.15
C ASP A 281 1.33 -17.15 3.87
N THR A 282 1.02 -17.89 2.79
CA THR A 282 1.73 -19.12 2.42
C THR A 282 3.20 -18.85 2.16
N LEU A 283 3.49 -17.76 1.44
CA LEU A 283 4.85 -17.36 1.08
C LEU A 283 5.46 -16.38 2.09
N LYS A 284 4.76 -16.02 3.16
CA LYS A 284 5.23 -15.09 4.21
C LYS A 284 5.78 -13.78 3.63
N LEU A 285 5.03 -13.14 2.73
CA LEU A 285 5.50 -11.99 1.97
C LEU A 285 5.39 -10.69 2.76
N ASN A 286 6.44 -9.87 2.65
CA ASN A 286 6.43 -8.48 3.11
C ASN A 286 6.05 -7.51 2.00
N LYS A 287 6.29 -7.89 0.73
CA LYS A 287 6.00 -7.08 -0.45
C LYS A 287 5.38 -7.92 -1.57
N VAL A 288 4.50 -7.31 -2.32
CA VAL A 288 3.94 -7.82 -3.57
C VAL A 288 4.11 -6.77 -4.66
N ASP A 289 4.34 -7.25 -5.88
CA ASP A 289 4.45 -6.45 -7.08
C ASP A 289 3.32 -6.83 -8.04
N PHE A 290 2.66 -5.82 -8.61
CA PHE A 290 1.70 -6.02 -9.68
C PHE A 290 2.31 -5.53 -10.97
N ASP A 291 2.76 -6.47 -11.79
CA ASP A 291 3.28 -6.21 -13.12
C ASP A 291 2.12 -6.19 -14.12
N ILE A 292 1.75 -4.96 -14.50
CA ILE A 292 0.52 -4.67 -15.23
C ILE A 292 0.90 -4.21 -16.64
N GLU A 293 0.88 -5.18 -17.55
CA GLU A 293 1.36 -5.03 -18.92
C GLU A 293 0.27 -5.28 -19.96
N GLY A 294 0.58 -4.98 -21.22
CA GLY A 294 -0.22 -5.34 -22.39
C GLY A 294 -1.68 -4.91 -22.28
N VAL A 295 -2.61 -5.83 -22.54
CA VAL A 295 -4.05 -5.51 -22.49
C VAL A 295 -4.56 -5.22 -21.08
N ALA A 296 -3.84 -5.63 -20.03
CA ALA A 296 -4.30 -5.45 -18.65
C ALA A 296 -4.22 -3.98 -18.21
N VAL A 297 -3.20 -3.23 -18.67
CA VAL A 297 -3.03 -1.81 -18.31
C VAL A 297 -4.18 -0.93 -18.83
N ALA A 298 -4.79 -1.33 -19.96
CA ALA A 298 -5.90 -0.62 -20.59
C ALA A 298 -7.30 -1.07 -20.09
N GLN A 299 -7.39 -1.85 -18.99
CA GLN A 299 -8.65 -2.39 -18.46
C GLN A 299 -9.02 -1.78 -17.09
N PRO A 300 -9.52 -0.53 -17.03
CA PRO A 300 -9.72 0.19 -15.77
C PRO A 300 -10.69 -0.50 -14.81
N GLN A 301 -11.70 -1.23 -15.31
CA GLN A 301 -12.63 -1.98 -14.46
C GLN A 301 -11.96 -3.18 -13.79
N ILE A 302 -11.06 -3.87 -14.50
CA ILE A 302 -10.30 -5.00 -13.97
C ILE A 302 -9.23 -4.51 -12.99
N LEU A 303 -8.55 -3.41 -13.31
CA LEU A 303 -7.63 -2.76 -12.39
C LEU A 303 -8.34 -2.32 -11.11
N LYS A 304 -9.54 -1.76 -11.21
CA LYS A 304 -10.34 -1.40 -10.04
C LYS A 304 -10.68 -2.63 -9.19
N LEU A 305 -11.13 -3.73 -9.81
CA LEU A 305 -11.38 -4.99 -9.10
C LEU A 305 -10.12 -5.48 -8.36
N GLN A 306 -8.97 -5.43 -9.02
CA GLN A 306 -7.68 -5.83 -8.44
C GLN A 306 -7.29 -4.95 -7.26
N MET A 307 -7.38 -3.63 -7.40
CA MET A 307 -6.97 -2.68 -6.37
C MET A 307 -7.95 -2.62 -5.19
N ASP A 308 -9.26 -2.77 -5.44
CA ASP A 308 -10.25 -2.94 -4.37
C ASP A 308 -9.93 -4.20 -3.53
N ALA A 309 -9.51 -5.30 -4.17
CA ALA A 309 -9.09 -6.51 -3.46
C ALA A 309 -7.83 -6.29 -2.63
N ILE A 310 -6.84 -5.55 -3.14
CA ILE A 310 -5.60 -5.26 -2.40
C ILE A 310 -5.82 -4.29 -1.25
N ALA A 311 -6.71 -3.31 -1.39
CA ALA A 311 -7.13 -2.48 -0.28
C ALA A 311 -7.73 -3.33 0.85
N ILE A 312 -8.55 -4.35 0.53
CA ILE A 312 -9.05 -5.33 1.53
C ILE A 312 -7.90 -6.11 2.18
N VAL A 313 -6.91 -6.57 1.41
CA VAL A 313 -5.74 -7.29 1.97
C VAL A 313 -4.99 -6.40 2.97
N GLN A 314 -4.73 -5.13 2.64
CA GLN A 314 -4.00 -4.19 3.49
C GLN A 314 -4.75 -3.82 4.78
N MET A 315 -6.09 -3.95 4.83
CA MET A 315 -6.83 -3.77 6.09
C MET A 315 -6.39 -4.76 7.18
N SER A 316 -5.99 -5.98 6.79
CA SER A 316 -5.51 -7.02 7.72
C SER A 316 -3.98 -7.14 7.75
N ARG A 317 -3.30 -6.60 6.74
CA ARG A 317 -1.83 -6.60 6.60
C ARG A 317 -1.33 -5.20 6.29
N PRO A 318 -1.44 -4.23 7.23
CA PRO A 318 -1.13 -2.82 6.97
C PRO A 318 0.37 -2.57 6.66
N SER A 319 1.23 -3.54 7.00
CA SER A 319 2.66 -3.52 6.67
C SER A 319 2.99 -4.14 5.31
N LEU A 320 2.03 -4.75 4.61
CA LEU A 320 2.26 -5.33 3.29
C LEU A 320 2.55 -4.21 2.28
N GLY A 321 3.78 -4.17 1.79
CA GLY A 321 4.20 -3.24 0.76
C GLY A 321 3.64 -3.63 -0.61
N VAL A 322 3.05 -2.66 -1.32
CA VAL A 322 2.46 -2.88 -2.63
C VAL A 322 3.22 -2.06 -3.66
N TRP A 323 3.75 -2.75 -4.68
CA TRP A 323 4.43 -2.14 -5.82
C TRP A 323 3.59 -2.33 -7.08
N LEU A 324 3.66 -1.32 -7.96
CA LEU A 324 3.10 -1.39 -9.31
C LEU A 324 4.26 -1.34 -10.30
N THR A 325 4.46 -2.40 -11.07
CA THR A 325 5.40 -2.42 -12.19
C THR A 325 4.63 -2.10 -13.48
N LEU A 326 5.06 -1.05 -14.17
CA LEU A 326 4.30 -0.44 -15.26
C LEU A 326 5.17 -0.10 -16.46
N PRO A 327 4.64 -0.24 -17.69
CA PRO A 327 5.33 0.17 -18.89
C PRO A 327 5.46 1.68 -18.98
N VAL A 328 6.59 2.13 -19.52
CA VAL A 328 6.86 3.53 -19.78
C VAL A 328 7.34 3.73 -21.21
N LEU A 329 7.07 4.92 -21.74
CA LEU A 329 7.81 5.47 -22.87
C LEU A 329 9.02 6.25 -22.34
N PRO A 330 9.96 6.70 -23.19
CA PRO A 330 11.04 7.58 -22.74
C PRO A 330 10.56 8.88 -22.07
N GLN A 331 9.30 9.26 -22.30
CA GLN A 331 8.64 10.41 -21.68
C GLN A 331 7.97 10.10 -20.33
N GLY A 332 8.00 8.84 -19.88
CA GLY A 332 7.40 8.36 -18.64
C GLY A 332 6.16 7.48 -18.86
N LEU A 333 5.33 7.38 -17.83
CA LEU A 333 4.10 6.59 -17.86
C LEU A 333 3.17 7.06 -18.97
N THR A 334 2.57 6.09 -19.67
CA THR A 334 1.43 6.35 -20.56
C THR A 334 0.20 6.79 -19.75
N GLN A 335 -0.85 7.27 -20.44
CA GLN A 335 -2.09 7.62 -19.75
C GLN A 335 -2.72 6.43 -19.02
N ASP A 336 -2.58 5.22 -19.57
CA ASP A 336 -3.05 3.98 -18.94
C ASP A 336 -2.22 3.63 -17.70
N GLY A 337 -0.89 3.79 -17.75
CA GLY A 337 -0.03 3.65 -16.57
C GLY A 337 -0.40 4.65 -15.47
N VAL A 338 -0.63 5.92 -15.82
CA VAL A 338 -1.12 6.94 -14.87
C VAL A 338 -2.49 6.56 -14.30
N ASN A 339 -3.38 5.98 -15.12
CA ASN A 339 -4.68 5.51 -14.67
C ASN A 339 -4.56 4.34 -13.70
N ALA A 340 -3.64 3.39 -13.93
CA ALA A 340 -3.39 2.28 -13.01
C ALA A 340 -2.97 2.79 -11.62
N VAL A 341 -2.03 3.72 -11.55
CA VAL A 341 -1.61 4.35 -10.28
C VAL A 341 -2.78 5.09 -9.64
N ARG A 342 -3.53 5.90 -10.40
CA ARG A 342 -4.69 6.63 -9.87
C ARG A 342 -5.74 5.67 -9.30
N ILE A 343 -6.06 4.60 -10.02
CA ILE A 343 -7.05 3.60 -9.58
C ILE A 343 -6.60 2.98 -8.25
N ALA A 344 -5.34 2.57 -8.12
CA ALA A 344 -4.80 2.04 -6.88
C ALA A 344 -4.99 2.99 -5.69
N LEU A 345 -4.60 4.26 -5.86
CA LEU A 345 -4.74 5.28 -4.82
C LEU A 345 -6.22 5.54 -4.48
N THR A 346 -7.10 5.64 -5.47
CA THR A 346 -8.54 5.89 -5.24
C THR A 346 -9.29 4.69 -4.67
N SER A 347 -8.80 3.46 -4.88
CA SER A 347 -9.29 2.24 -4.23
C SER A 347 -8.82 2.12 -2.78
N GLY A 348 -7.92 3.00 -2.31
CA GLY A 348 -7.42 3.02 -0.93
C GLY A 348 -6.18 2.16 -0.70
N VAL A 349 -5.47 1.76 -1.76
CA VAL A 349 -4.21 1.02 -1.64
C VAL A 349 -3.11 1.98 -1.18
N LYS A 350 -2.38 1.59 -0.12
CA LYS A 350 -1.11 2.20 0.25
C LYS A 350 -0.03 1.64 -0.68
N VAL A 351 0.28 2.38 -1.73
CA VAL A 351 1.34 2.04 -2.70
C VAL A 351 2.68 2.43 -2.10
N ASP A 352 3.58 1.45 -1.97
CA ASP A 352 4.96 1.64 -1.48
C ASP A 352 5.89 2.12 -2.59
N GLY A 353 5.60 1.79 -3.85
CA GLY A 353 6.41 2.23 -4.98
C GLY A 353 5.79 1.96 -6.33
N VAL A 354 6.28 2.69 -7.33
CA VAL A 354 6.02 2.44 -8.76
C VAL A 354 7.36 2.11 -9.40
N ASN A 355 7.49 0.89 -9.90
CA ASN A 355 8.64 0.43 -10.66
C ASN A 355 8.35 0.63 -12.15
N VAL A 356 9.24 1.35 -12.85
CA VAL A 356 9.04 1.67 -14.27
C VAL A 356 9.85 0.72 -15.13
N MET A 357 9.20 0.07 -16.10
CA MET A 357 9.88 -0.80 -17.05
C MET A 357 10.56 0.02 -18.14
N ALA A 358 11.75 0.52 -17.83
CA ALA A 358 12.52 1.38 -18.70
C ALA A 358 13.20 0.62 -19.87
N MET A 359 12.43 -0.14 -20.64
CA MET A 359 12.89 -1.04 -21.69
C MET A 359 11.93 -1.07 -22.90
N ASP A 360 12.32 -1.78 -23.96
CA ASP A 360 11.48 -2.07 -25.13
C ASP A 360 10.84 -0.86 -25.84
N TYR A 361 11.56 0.26 -25.89
CA TYR A 361 11.14 1.51 -26.57
C TYR A 361 11.14 1.43 -28.12
N GLY A 362 11.12 0.24 -28.70
CA GLY A 362 11.14 0.05 -30.16
C GLY A 362 9.85 0.49 -30.85
N ASP A 363 9.69 0.14 -32.13
CA ASP A 363 8.56 0.57 -32.96
C ASP A 363 7.19 -0.07 -32.57
N SER A 364 7.17 -0.97 -31.58
CA SER A 364 5.97 -1.60 -31.02
C SER A 364 5.49 -0.88 -29.75
N ALA A 365 4.23 -1.13 -29.35
CA ALA A 365 3.73 -0.64 -28.06
C ALA A 365 4.67 -1.10 -26.92
N ALA A 366 4.93 -0.20 -25.98
CA ALA A 366 5.65 -0.55 -24.74
C ALA A 366 4.92 -1.72 -24.05
N PRO A 367 5.66 -2.64 -23.40
CA PRO A 367 5.17 -3.94 -22.93
C PRO A 367 3.82 -3.91 -22.18
#